data_AF-A0A835XAL0-F1
#
_entry.id   AF-A0A835XAL0-F1
#
_cell.length_a   1.000
_cell.length_b   1.000
_cell.length_c   1.000
_cell.angle_alpha   90.00
_cell.angle_beta   90.00
_cell.angle_gamma   90.00
#
_symmetry.space_group_name_H-M   'P 1'
#
loop_
_entity.id
_entity.type
_entity.pdbx_description
1 polymer ?
#
loop_
_entity_poly.entity_id
_entity_poly.type
_entity_poly.pdbx_seq_one_letter_code
_entity_poly.pdbx_strand_id
1 'polypeptide(L)' 'MGTAFSEEIYKAAGKPTNSSILELANMVKESGKIPVQRDTFYNILKRF' A
#
# COMPACT_ATOMS: atom_id res chain seq x y z
N MET A 1 -17.91 16.67 3.67
CA MET A 1 -18.59 15.36 3.68
C MET A 1 -18.39 14.75 2.30
N GLY A 2 -17.45 13.82 2.16
CA GLY A 2 -17.03 13.30 0.86
C GLY A 2 -16.15 12.07 1.04
N THR A 3 -16.69 11.02 1.64
CA THR A 3 -15.99 9.74 1.88
C THR A 3 -16.78 8.54 1.36
N ALA A 4 -18.11 8.63 1.25
CA ALA A 4 -18.94 7.51 0.80
C ALA A 4 -18.78 7.16 -0.69
N PHE A 5 -18.50 8.15 -1.56
CA PHE A 5 -18.41 7.90 -3.01
C PHE A 5 -17.09 7.26 -3.44
N SER A 6 -16.02 7.44 -2.65
CA SER A 6 -14.74 6.80 -2.95
C SER A 6 -14.71 5.33 -2.54
N GLU A 7 -15.53 4.87 -1.60
CA GLU A 7 -15.55 3.43 -1.26
C GLU A 7 -16.22 2.58 -2.35
N GLU A 8 -17.24 3.10 -3.04
CA GLU A 8 -18.04 2.31 -3.98
C GLU A 8 -17.29 2.01 -5.29
N ILE A 9 -16.48 2.95 -5.79
CA ILE A 9 -15.68 2.73 -7.00
C ILE A 9 -14.52 1.75 -6.75
N TYR A 10 -13.90 1.81 -5.57
CA TYR A 10 -12.80 0.90 -5.24
C TYR A 10 -13.28 -0.54 -5.01
N LYS A 11 -14.52 -0.72 -4.51
CA LYS A 11 -15.15 -2.04 -4.34
C LYS A 11 -15.53 -2.68 -5.70
N ALA A 12 -15.96 -1.88 -6.67
CA ALA A 12 -16.34 -2.35 -8.01
C ALA A 12 -15.15 -2.81 -8.87
N ALA A 13 -13.92 -2.40 -8.55
CA ALA A 13 -12.70 -2.75 -9.29
C ALA A 13 -12.14 -4.16 -8.98
N GLY A 14 -12.77 -4.92 -8.07
CA GLY A 14 -12.45 -6.33 -7.82
C GLY A 14 -11.04 -6.60 -7.27
N LYS A 15 -10.26 -5.56 -6.93
CA LYS A 15 -8.94 -5.74 -6.33
C LYS A 15 -9.11 -5.95 -4.83
N PRO A 16 -8.70 -7.11 -4.27
CA PRO A 16 -8.80 -7.32 -2.84
C PRO A 16 -8.00 -6.23 -2.14
N THR A 17 -8.67 -5.46 -1.28
CA THR A 17 -8.09 -4.43 -0.40
C THR A 17 -7.27 -5.07 0.73
N ASN A 18 -6.53 -6.12 0.41
CA ASN A 18 -5.72 -6.89 1.31
C ASN A 18 -4.37 -7.18 0.66
N SER A 19 -3.82 -6.18 -0.06
CA SER A 19 -2.48 -6.28 -0.61
C SER A 19 -1.52 -6.52 0.55
N SER A 20 -0.87 -7.67 0.53
CA SER A 20 0.10 -8.01 1.56
C SER A 20 1.22 -6.98 1.54
N ILE A 21 1.87 -6.73 2.68
CA ILE A 21 3.02 -5.82 2.77
C ILE A 21 4.09 -6.19 1.72
N LEU A 22 4.20 -7.48 1.38
CA LEU A 22 5.08 -8.00 0.35
C LEU A 22 4.69 -7.56 -1.08
N GLU A 23 3.39 -7.51 -1.40
CA GLU A 23 2.92 -7.03 -2.71
C GLU A 23 3.19 -5.54 -2.87
N LEU A 24 2.96 -4.75 -1.80
CA LEU A 24 3.32 -3.33 -1.78
C LEU A 24 4.83 -3.15 -1.96
N ALA A 25 5.64 -3.97 -1.29
CA ALA A 25 7.09 -3.95 -1.46
C ALA A 25 7.53 -4.28 -2.88
N ASN A 26 6.89 -5.26 -3.53
CA ASN A 26 7.16 -5.63 -4.91
C ASN A 26 6.81 -4.49 -5.88
N MET A 27 5.64 -3.85 -5.74
CA MET A 27 5.27 -2.70 -6.57
C MET A 27 6.26 -1.54 -6.44
N VAL A 28 6.76 -1.28 -5.21
CA VAL A 28 7.77 -0.24 -4.98
C VAL A 28 9.10 -0.61 -5.66
N LYS A 29 9.51 -1.89 -5.65
CA LYS A 29 10.68 -2.38 -6.40
C LYS A 29 10.51 -2.23 -7.91
N GLU A 30 9.33 -2.57 -8.45
CA GLU A 30 9.02 -2.43 -9.88
C GLU A 30 9.06 -0.96 -10.32
N SER A 31 8.70 -0.03 -9.43
CA SER A 31 8.87 1.41 -9.64
C SER A 31 10.34 1.89 -9.55
N GLY A 32 11.31 0.99 -9.33
CA GLY A 32 12.74 1.32 -9.19
C GLY A 32 13.13 1.92 -7.85
N LYS A 33 12.28 1.79 -6.81
CA LYS A 33 12.54 2.30 -5.47
C LYS A 33 12.85 1.17 -4.48
N ILE A 34 13.48 1.52 -3.37
CA ILE A 34 13.81 0.57 -2.30
C ILE A 34 12.68 0.57 -1.26
N PRO A 35 11.85 -0.49 -1.18
CA PRO A 35 10.82 -0.59 -0.16
C PRO A 35 11.40 -0.72 1.25
N VAL A 36 10.91 0.11 2.17
CA VAL A 36 11.26 0.06 3.59
C VAL A 36 10.02 0.20 4.45
N GLN A 37 9.88 -0.67 5.45
CA GLN A 37 8.87 -0.52 6.50
C GLN A 37 9.36 0.50 7.52
N ARG A 38 8.49 1.44 7.87
CA ARG A 38 8.76 2.47 8.87
C ARG A 38 7.76 2.40 10.02
N ASP A 39 8.16 2.86 11.20
CA ASP A 39 7.23 3.17 12.29
C ASP A 39 6.63 4.57 12.12
N THR A 40 5.76 4.96 13.05
CA THR A 40 5.14 6.30 13.11
C THR A 40 6.17 7.42 13.28
N PHE A 41 7.33 7.12 13.83
CA PHE A 41 8.46 8.04 14.03
C PHE A 41 9.48 7.99 12.89
N TYR A 42 9.14 7.34 11.77
CA TYR A 42 9.97 7.17 10.59
C TYR A 42 11.25 6.35 10.79
N ASN A 43 11.38 5.58 11.88
CA ASN A 43 12.48 4.63 12.05
C ASN A 43 12.31 3.44 11.11
N ILE A 44 13.41 2.88 10.60
CA ILE A 44 13.39 1.71 9.71
C ILE A 44 13.20 0.45 10.54
N LEU A 45 12.08 -0.23 10.33
CA LEU A 45 11.79 -1.53 10.94
C LEU A 45 12.31 -2.68 10.08
N LYS A 46 12.14 -2.58 8.74
CA LYS A 46 12.50 -3.65 7.80
C LYS A 46 12.81 -3.10 6.41
N ARG A 47 13.74 -3.73 5.70
CA ARG A 47 14.01 -3.50 4.27
C ARG A 47 13.54 -4.74 3.51
N PHE A 48 12.90 -4.57 2.35
CA PHE A 48 12.38 -5.68 1.54
C PHE A 48 13.17 -5.90 0.28
#